data_AF-A0A2H5YMK8-F1
#
_entry.id   AF-A0A2H5YMK8-F1
#
_cell.length_a   1.000
_cell.length_b   1.000
_cell.length_c   1.000
_cell.angle_alpha   90.00
_cell.angle_beta   90.00
_cell.angle_gamma   90.00
#
_symmetry.space_group_name_H-M   'P 1'
#
loop_
_entity.id
_entity.type
_entity.pdbx_description
1 polymer ?
#
loop_
_entity_poly.entity_id
_entity_poly.type
_entity_poly.pdbx_seq_one_letter_code
_entity_poly.pdbx_strand_id
1 'polypeptide(L)' 'MDPTGAGDVFAVAFLVRFYESADAWAAARFAAAAASLVIEKEGVDGAPSRSQVEERLRAYPDIVCR' A
#
# COMPACT_ATOMS: atom_id res chain seq x y z
N MET A 1 6.67 16.17 8.66
CA MET A 1 6.41 14.81 8.17
C MET A 1 6.18 13.91 9.37
N ASP A 2 4.93 13.74 9.80
CA ASP A 2 4.58 12.79 10.88
C ASP A 2 4.55 11.37 10.29
N PRO A 3 5.47 10.47 10.67
CA PRO A 3 5.53 9.10 10.15
C PRO A 3 4.34 8.22 10.61
N THR A 4 3.49 8.74 11.50
CA THR A 4 2.39 8.02 12.14
C THR A 4 1.35 7.52 11.12
N GLY A 5 1.11 8.25 10.03
CA GLY A 5 0.11 7.89 9.03
C GLY A 5 0.48 6.71 8.12
N ALA A 6 1.77 6.37 7.99
CA ALA A 6 2.21 5.27 7.12
C ALA A 6 1.83 3.90 7.70
N GLY A 7 1.87 3.76 9.03
CA GLY A 7 1.48 2.53 9.73
C GLY A 7 -0.03 2.28 9.66
N ASP A 8 -0.84 3.32 9.84
CA ASP A 8 -2.30 3.23 9.73
C ASP A 8 -2.75 2.86 8.31
N VAL A 9 -2.11 3.45 7.30
CA VAL A 9 -2.39 3.12 5.89
C VAL A 9 -1.98 1.68 5.56
N PHE A 10 -0.85 1.20 6.09
CA PHE A 10 -0.49 -0.21 5.96
C PHE A 10 -1.54 -1.12 6.59
N ALA A 11 -1.95 -0.86 7.83
CA ALA A 11 -2.89 -1.70 8.56
C ALA A 11 -4.27 -1.77 7.86
N VAL A 12 -4.79 -0.63 7.41
CA VAL A 12 -6.06 -0.57 6.67
C VAL A 12 -5.97 -1.29 5.33
N ALA A 13 -4.94 -1.02 4.53
CA ALA A 13 -4.76 -1.65 3.23
C ALA A 13 -4.55 -3.17 3.35
N PHE A 14 -3.86 -3.62 4.39
CA PHE A 14 -3.66 -5.03 4.70
C PHE A 14 -5.00 -5.71 5.05
N LEU A 15 -5.77 -5.15 5.99
CA LEU A 15 -7.04 -5.76 6.41
C LEU A 15 -8.03 -5.85 5.25
N VAL A 16 -8.15 -4.80 4.43
CA VAL A 16 -9.05 -4.79 3.27
C VAL A 16 -8.67 -5.90 2.29
N ARG A 17 -7.40 -5.99 1.87
CA ARG A 17 -7.00 -7.05 0.93
C ARG A 17 -7.03 -8.44 1.54
N PHE A 18 -6.68 -8.58 2.82
CA PHE A 18 -6.74 -9.87 3.49
C PHE A 18 -8.18 -10.38 3.58
N TYR A 19 -9.14 -9.49 3.87
CA TYR A 19 -10.56 -9.83 3.86
C TYR A 19 -11.04 -10.26 2.47
N GLU A 20 -10.55 -9.63 1.41
CA GLU A 20 -10.98 -9.92 0.03
C GLU A 20 -10.31 -11.15 -0.61
N SER A 21 -9.06 -11.48 -0.24
CA SER A 21 -8.31 -12.59 -0.85
C SER A 21 -8.04 -13.77 0.07
N ALA A 22 -8.20 -13.62 1.39
CA ALA A 22 -7.71 -14.57 2.41
C ALA A 22 -6.22 -14.94 2.24
N ASP A 23 -5.45 -14.12 1.52
CA ASP A 23 -4.03 -14.32 1.25
C ASP A 23 -3.22 -13.21 1.93
N ALA A 24 -2.54 -13.58 3.02
CA ALA A 24 -1.74 -12.67 3.81
C ALA A 24 -0.53 -12.10 3.05
N TRP A 25 0.04 -12.85 2.10
CA TRP A 25 1.20 -12.40 1.32
C TRP A 25 0.82 -11.43 0.21
N ALA A 26 -0.32 -11.64 -0.43
CA ALA A 26 -0.89 -10.67 -1.36
C ALA A 26 -1.30 -9.38 -0.62
N ALA A 27 -1.89 -9.51 0.56
CA ALA A 27 -2.29 -8.37 1.39
C ALA A 27 -1.09 -7.55 1.88
N ALA A 28 -0.02 -8.20 2.34
CA ALA A 28 1.21 -7.53 2.79
C ALA A 28 1.88 -6.72 1.68
N ARG A 29 1.95 -7.27 0.47
CA ARG A 29 2.50 -6.58 -0.71
C ARG A 29 1.67 -5.35 -1.08
N PHE A 30 0.35 -5.49 -1.08
CA PHE A 30 -0.56 -4.39 -1.35
C PHE A 30 -0.43 -3.26 -0.32
N ALA A 31 -0.38 -3.63 0.97
CA ALA A 31 -0.23 -2.69 2.06
C ALA A 31 1.11 -1.95 2.05
N ALA A 32 2.21 -2.65 1.74
CA ALA A 32 3.53 -2.03 1.61
C ALA A 32 3.58 -0.99 0.48
N ALA A 33 2.96 -1.28 -0.67
CA ALA A 33 2.83 -0.34 -1.77
C ALA A 33 1.94 0.87 -1.42
N ALA A 34 0.83 0.65 -0.71
CA ALA A 34 -0.03 1.73 -0.25
C ALA A 34 0.67 2.65 0.75
N ALA A 35 1.42 2.07 1.71
CA ALA A 35 2.16 2.83 2.70
C ALA A 35 3.35 3.60 2.10
N SER A 36 4.05 3.05 1.11
CA SER A 36 5.15 3.76 0.44
C SER A 36 4.67 5.02 -0.30
N LEU A 37 3.43 5.01 -0.81
CA LEU A 37 2.83 6.17 -1.47
C LEU A 37 2.53 7.34 -0.52
N VAL A 38 2.35 7.06 0.77
CA VAL A 38 2.14 8.09 1.82
C VAL A 38 3.44 8.81 2.16
N ILE A 39 4.58 8.14 1.99
CA ILE A 39 5.91 8.70 2.29
C ILE A 39 6.41 9.58 1.14
N GLU A 40 5.99 9.30 -0.10
CA GLU A 40 6.38 10.06 -1.30
C GLU A 40 5.51 11.30 -1.56
N LYS A 41 4.37 11.45 -0.87
CA LYS A 41 3.52 12.64 -0.95
C LYS A 41 3.54 13.41 0.37
N GLU A 42 4.33 14.48 0.40
CA GLU A 42 4.14 15.56 1.37
C GLU A 42 2.71 16.10 1.21
N GLY A 43 1.81 15.71 2.11
CA GLY A 43 0.49 16.32 2.20
C GLY A 43 -0.64 15.30 2.22
N VAL A 44 -1.53 15.55 3.18
CA VAL A 44 -2.77 14.85 3.51
C VAL A 44 -3.81 15.03 2.39
N ASP A 45 -3.48 14.61 1.16
CA ASP A 45 -4.38 14.78 0.02
C ASP A 45 -4.44 13.51 -0.85
N GLY A 46 -5.43 12.70 -0.50
CA GLY A 46 -5.91 11.58 -1.30
C GLY A 46 -5.28 10.24 -0.94
N ALA A 47 -6.07 9.41 -0.26
CA ALA A 47 -5.83 7.97 -0.24
C ALA A 47 -5.56 7.50 -1.69
N PRO A 48 -4.46 6.78 -1.96
CA PRO A 48 -4.12 6.38 -3.31
C PRO A 48 -5.24 5.50 -3.88
N SER A 49 -5.73 5.87 -5.06
CA SER A 49 -6.74 5.08 -5.76
C SER A 49 -6.15 3.73 -6.19
N ARG A 50 -6.99 2.71 -6.26
CA ARG A 50 -6.59 1.34 -6.65
C ARG A 50 -5.82 1.30 -7.97
N SER A 51 -6.20 2.12 -8.94
CA SER A 51 -5.53 2.23 -10.24
C SER A 51 -4.08 2.71 -10.12
N GLN A 52 -3.79 3.65 -9.22
CA GLN A 52 -2.42 4.13 -8.98
C GLN A 52 -1.53 3.05 -8.35
N VAL A 53 -2.10 2.22 -7.48
CA VAL A 53 -1.39 1.08 -6.87
C VAL A 53 -1.06 0.02 -7.94
N GLU A 54 -2.00 -0.28 -8.83
CA GLU A 54 -1.79 -1.24 -9.93
C GLU A 54 -0.77 -0.74 -10.96
N GLU A 55 -0.73 0.56 -11.23
CA GLU A 55 0.27 1.16 -12.13
C GLU A 55 1.68 1.11 -11.53
N ARG A 56 1.81 1.35 -10.22
CA ARG A 56 3.09 1.20 -9.51
C ARG A 56 3.59 -0.25 -9.55
N LEU A 57 2.70 -1.22 -9.38
CA LEU A 57 3.04 -2.65 -9.47
C LEU A 57 3.52 -3.06 -10.87
N ARG A 58 2.94 -2.49 -11.93
CA ARG A 58 3.42 -2.71 -13.31
C ARG A 58 4.78 -2.06 -13.57
N ALA A 59 5.04 -0.89 -12.97
CA ALA A 59 6.31 -0.18 -13.13
C ALA A 59 7.48 -0.86 -12.40
N TYR A 60 7.20 -1.61 -11.32
CA TYR A 60 8.21 -2.29 -10.51
C TYR A 60 7.83 -3.75 -10.27
N PRO A 61 8.00 -4.62 -11.29
CA PRO A 61 7.64 -6.05 -11.20
C PRO A 61 8.51 -6.84 -10.20
N ASP A 62 9.67 -6.29 -9.83
CA ASP A 62 10.65 -6.94 -8.94
C ASP A 62 10.46 -6.63 -7.45
N ILE A 63 9.31 -6.05 -7.04
CA ILE A 63 8.97 -5.94 -5.61
C ILE A 63 8.62 -7.34 -5.08
N VAL A 64 9.68 -8.10 -4.78
CA VAL A 64 9.62 -9.39 -4.11
C VAL A 64 9.60 -9.14 -2.61
N CYS A 65 8.45 -9.33 -1.99
CA CYS A 65 8.37 -9.46 -0.55
C CYS A 65 8.98 -10.83 -0.20
N ARG A 66 10.17 -10.82 0.38
CA ARG A 66 10.91 -12.00 0.85
C ARG A 66 10.91 -12.03 2.36
#